data_AF-A0A2T2U070-F1
#
_entry.id   AF-A0A2T2U070-F1
#
_cell.length_a   1.000
_cell.length_b   1.000
_cell.length_c   1.000
_cell.angle_alpha   90.00
_cell.angle_beta   90.00
_cell.angle_gamma   90.00
#
_symmetry.space_group_name_H-M   'P 1'
#
loop_
_entity.id
_entity.type
_entity.pdbx_description
1 polymer ?
#
loop_
_entity_poly.entity_id
_entity_poly.type
_entity_poly.pdbx_seq_one_letter_code
_entity_poly.pdbx_strand_id
1 'polypeptide(L)'
;MPDDRTNDALHKAAFLGPKGENADELERLLLEVLRDHVFWRRNFHPSDPRLIDERDKRTEAFDEMSARLRDELSQILAQLKRAAPLYSPRQTAHIVSDPSLPALVGYFAGLLYNQNNVVAEVSPETVREEREYFKGLARMVGYPDFLPETLPPDARSRRTAYSWGHLCSGGTVANLEALWIARNIRLYPLAVRLVADQTDA
;
A
#
# COMPACT_ATOMS: atom_id res chain seq x y z
N MET A 1 -27.36 -7.93 15.24
CA MET A 1 -27.26 -7.48 13.84
C MET A 1 -27.17 -5.96 13.88
N PRO A 2 -26.11 -5.33 13.36
CA PRO A 2 -26.12 -3.87 13.16
C PRO A 2 -27.36 -3.49 12.33
N ASP A 3 -27.98 -2.34 12.59
CA ASP A 3 -29.11 -1.84 11.78
C ASP A 3 -28.62 -1.70 10.33
N ASP A 4 -29.34 -2.31 9.38
CA ASP A 4 -29.02 -2.32 7.94
C ASP A 4 -28.80 -0.90 7.40
N ARG A 5 -29.52 0.07 7.99
CA ARG A 5 -29.38 1.50 7.68
C ARG A 5 -28.04 2.10 8.12
N THR A 6 -27.46 1.60 9.22
CA THR A 6 -26.15 2.05 9.70
C THR A 6 -25.04 1.54 8.78
N ASN A 7 -25.13 0.29 8.32
CA ASN A 7 -24.18 -0.26 7.36
C ASN A 7 -24.26 0.45 5.99
N ASP A 8 -25.47 0.75 5.52
CA ASP A 8 -25.68 1.52 4.28
C ASP A 8 -25.04 2.92 4.36
N ALA A 9 -25.19 3.60 5.49
CA ALA A 9 -24.55 4.91 5.72
C ALA A 9 -23.01 4.80 5.71
N LEU A 10 -22.45 3.78 6.36
CA LEU A 10 -21.00 3.53 6.37
C LEU A 10 -20.45 3.25 4.97
N HIS A 11 -21.14 2.42 4.19
CA HIS A 11 -20.73 2.14 2.80
C HIS A 11 -20.80 3.40 1.95
N LYS A 12 -21.86 4.20 2.04
CA LYS A 12 -21.96 5.47 1.29
C LYS A 12 -20.87 6.47 1.64
N ALA A 13 -20.41 6.49 2.89
CA ALA A 13 -19.30 7.34 3.31
C ALA A 13 -17.92 6.81 2.87
N ALA A 14 -17.81 5.54 2.48
CA ALA A 14 -16.54 4.90 2.17
C ALA A 14 -16.09 5.02 0.71
N PHE A 15 -16.90 5.57 -0.19
CA PHE A 15 -16.60 5.67 -1.64
C PHE A 15 -16.79 7.10 -2.15
N LEU A 16 -16.17 7.45 -3.28
CA LEU A 16 -16.36 8.77 -3.91
C LEU A 16 -17.79 8.94 -4.42
N GLY A 17 -18.32 7.84 -4.97
CA GLY A 17 -19.68 7.75 -5.49
C GLY A 17 -19.74 7.94 -7.01
N PRO A 18 -20.74 7.35 -7.68
CA PRO A 18 -20.81 7.32 -9.15
C PRO A 18 -20.88 8.69 -9.83
N LYS A 19 -21.23 9.73 -9.07
CA LYS A 19 -21.34 11.13 -9.52
C LYS A 19 -20.42 12.07 -8.74
N GLY A 20 -19.54 11.55 -7.90
CA GLY A 20 -18.69 12.37 -7.04
C GLY A 20 -19.46 12.99 -5.88
N GLU A 21 -20.44 12.27 -5.33
CA GLU A 21 -21.28 12.71 -4.21
C GLU A 21 -20.44 13.12 -2.98
N ASN A 22 -19.26 12.50 -2.80
CA ASN A 22 -18.33 12.78 -1.72
C ASN A 22 -17.07 13.55 -2.17
N ALA A 23 -17.13 14.29 -3.29
CA ALA A 23 -15.97 14.98 -3.86
C ALA A 23 -15.34 16.01 -2.89
N ASP A 24 -16.18 16.82 -2.22
CA ASP A 24 -15.70 17.82 -1.25
C ASP A 24 -14.96 17.20 -0.07
N GLU A 25 -15.38 16.00 0.35
CA GLU A 25 -14.73 15.26 1.43
C GLU A 25 -13.38 14.73 0.97
N LEU A 26 -13.32 14.09 -0.20
CA LEU A 26 -12.07 13.60 -0.77
C LEU A 26 -11.07 14.75 -1.01
N GLU A 27 -11.51 15.88 -1.57
CA GLU A 27 -10.65 17.05 -1.78
C GLU A 27 -10.07 17.56 -0.44
N ARG A 28 -10.90 17.66 0.59
CA ARG A 28 -10.46 18.09 1.92
C ARG A 28 -9.38 17.15 2.48
N LEU A 29 -9.61 15.84 2.42
CA LEU A 29 -8.68 14.83 2.93
C LEU A 29 -7.35 14.86 2.16
N LEU A 30 -7.38 14.95 0.84
CA LEU A 30 -6.16 15.03 0.02
C LEU A 30 -5.37 16.32 0.29
N LEU A 31 -6.07 17.45 0.46
CA LEU A 31 -5.43 18.72 0.83
C LEU A 31 -4.81 18.68 2.22
N GLU A 32 -5.46 18.01 3.19
CA GLU A 32 -4.91 17.82 4.54
C GLU A 32 -3.61 17.02 4.50
N VAL A 33 -3.61 15.87 3.82
CA VAL A 33 -2.42 15.03 3.61
C VAL A 33 -1.29 15.82 2.95
N LEU A 34 -1.58 16.57 1.88
CA LEU A 34 -0.57 17.38 1.19
C LEU A 34 0.00 18.48 2.11
N ARG A 35 -0.86 19.17 2.86
CA ARG A 35 -0.45 20.25 3.76
C ARG A 35 0.41 19.74 4.91
N ASP A 36 0.04 18.61 5.49
CA ASP A 36 0.83 17.97 6.56
C ASP A 36 2.22 17.56 6.06
N HIS A 37 2.29 16.91 4.89
CA HIS A 37 3.57 16.54 4.29
C HIS A 37 4.46 17.77 4.00
N VAL A 38 3.88 18.85 3.45
CA VAL A 38 4.62 20.11 3.21
C VAL A 38 5.06 20.76 4.52
N PHE A 39 4.21 20.71 5.56
CA PHE A 39 4.56 21.20 6.89
C PHE A 39 5.75 20.44 7.45
N TRP A 40 5.76 19.11 7.37
CA TRP A 40 6.89 18.29 7.82
C TRP A 40 8.19 18.65 7.08
N ARG A 41 8.17 18.75 5.74
CA ARG A 41 9.37 19.11 4.95
C ARG A 41 9.96 20.47 5.31
N ARG A 42 9.12 21.44 5.70
CA ARG A 42 9.58 22.80 6.10
C ARG A 42 10.18 22.83 7.50
N ASN A 43 9.81 21.91 8.36
CA ASN A 43 10.25 21.86 9.76
C ASN A 43 11.38 20.84 10.00
N PHE A 44 11.67 19.98 9.04
CA PHE A 44 12.88 19.16 9.06
C PHE A 44 14.09 20.06 8.75
N HIS A 45 14.90 20.35 9.77
CA HIS A 45 15.98 21.35 9.73
C HIS A 45 15.51 22.74 9.25
N PRO A 46 14.74 23.48 10.08
CA PRO A 46 14.09 24.72 9.67
C PRO A 46 15.06 25.88 9.34
N SER A 47 16.32 25.76 9.76
CA SER A 47 17.37 26.74 9.46
C SER A 47 17.98 26.57 8.07
N ASP A 48 17.71 25.46 7.38
CA ASP A 48 18.27 25.21 6.05
C ASP A 48 17.70 26.21 5.03
N PRO A 49 18.54 26.76 4.13
CA PRO A 49 18.07 27.68 3.13
C PRO A 49 17.19 26.97 2.09
N ARG A 50 16.29 27.72 1.45
CA ARG A 50 15.52 27.22 0.32
C ARG A 50 16.46 26.98 -0.87
N LEU A 51 16.44 25.75 -1.40
CA LEU A 51 17.15 25.39 -2.63
C LEU A 51 16.49 25.95 -3.90
N ILE A 52 15.17 26.15 -3.86
CA ILE A 52 14.38 26.76 -4.94
C ILE A 52 13.78 28.04 -4.38
N ASP A 53 14.22 29.18 -4.91
CA ASP A 53 13.76 30.50 -4.47
C ASP A 53 12.75 31.13 -5.44
N GLU A 54 12.29 32.35 -5.12
CA GLU A 54 11.31 33.06 -5.94
C GLU A 54 11.89 33.62 -7.25
N ARG A 55 13.21 33.72 -7.38
CA ARG A 55 13.88 34.12 -8.62
C ARG A 55 13.91 32.95 -9.59
N ASP A 56 14.21 31.74 -9.09
CA ASP A 56 14.18 30.51 -9.90
C ASP A 56 12.80 30.32 -10.56
N LYS A 57 11.73 30.55 -9.80
CA LYS A 57 10.33 30.44 -10.27
C LYS A 57 9.91 31.46 -11.32
N ARG A 58 10.70 32.53 -11.52
CA ARG A 58 10.43 33.61 -12.50
C ARG A 58 11.28 33.48 -13.75
N THR A 59 12.03 32.39 -13.87
CA THR A 59 12.82 32.12 -15.07
C THR A 59 11.94 31.55 -16.18
N GLU A 60 12.26 31.88 -17.43
CA GLU A 60 11.57 31.34 -18.61
C GLU A 60 11.57 29.81 -18.62
N ALA A 61 12.69 29.19 -18.25
CA ALA A 61 12.81 27.73 -18.15
C ALA A 61 11.84 27.12 -17.12
N PHE A 62 11.58 27.79 -15.99
CA PHE A 62 10.63 27.32 -15.00
C PHE A 62 9.18 27.42 -15.50
N ASP A 63 8.86 28.51 -16.19
CA ASP A 63 7.55 28.73 -16.81
C ASP A 63 7.29 27.72 -17.94
N GLU A 64 8.28 27.48 -18.81
CA GLU A 64 8.22 26.47 -19.87
C GLU A 64 7.99 25.06 -19.31
N MET A 65 8.72 24.66 -18.27
CA MET A 65 8.54 23.36 -17.63
C MET A 65 7.15 23.25 -16.99
N SER A 66 6.68 24.32 -16.32
CA SER A 66 5.35 24.36 -15.71
C SER A 66 4.23 24.28 -16.73
N ALA A 67 4.37 24.98 -17.86
CA ALA A 67 3.42 24.94 -18.97
C ALA A 67 3.37 23.53 -19.57
N ARG A 68 4.53 22.95 -19.89
CA ARG A 68 4.62 21.58 -20.42
C ARG A 68 3.99 20.57 -19.47
N LEU A 69 4.26 20.66 -18.17
CA LEU A 69 3.66 19.75 -17.19
C LEU A 69 2.13 19.81 -17.19
N ARG A 70 1.55 21.02 -17.28
CA ARG A 70 0.09 21.22 -17.33
C ARG A 70 -0.53 20.68 -18.61
N ASP A 71 0.14 20.87 -19.74
CA ASP A 71 -0.32 20.36 -21.03
C ASP A 71 -0.31 18.83 -21.05
N GLU A 72 0.80 18.22 -20.65
CA GLU A 72 0.92 16.75 -20.58
C GLU A 72 -0.08 16.15 -19.58
N LEU A 73 -0.25 16.76 -18.40
CA LEU A 73 -1.25 16.32 -17.43
C LEU A 73 -2.66 16.38 -18.02
N SER A 74 -3.01 17.47 -18.70
CA SER A 74 -4.32 17.63 -19.33
C SER A 74 -4.56 16.57 -20.41
N GLN A 75 -3.53 16.25 -21.20
CA GLN A 75 -3.58 15.19 -22.20
C GLN A 75 -3.79 13.81 -21.55
N ILE A 76 -3.02 13.47 -20.51
CA ILE A 76 -3.15 12.20 -19.79
C ILE A 76 -4.56 12.07 -19.19
N LEU A 77 -5.07 13.10 -18.52
CA LEU A 77 -6.42 13.10 -17.94
C LEU A 77 -7.50 12.93 -19.00
N ALA A 78 -7.33 13.52 -20.20
CA ALA A 78 -8.25 13.31 -21.31
C ALA A 78 -8.18 11.88 -21.86
N GLN A 79 -6.98 11.29 -21.96
CA GLN A 79 -6.79 9.93 -22.45
C GLN A 79 -7.35 8.88 -21.48
N LEU A 80 -7.15 9.06 -20.16
CA LEU A 80 -7.66 8.15 -19.13
C LEU A 80 -9.20 8.04 -19.15
N LYS A 81 -9.92 9.11 -19.53
CA LYS A 81 -11.39 9.10 -19.67
C LYS A 81 -11.90 8.19 -20.80
N ARG A 82 -11.03 7.67 -21.66
CA ARG A 82 -11.39 6.66 -22.68
C ARG A 82 -11.61 5.27 -22.09
N ALA A 83 -11.18 5.04 -20.84
CA ALA A 83 -11.42 3.78 -20.14
C ALA A 83 -12.93 3.56 -19.88
N ALA A 84 -13.31 2.31 -19.63
CA ALA A 84 -14.65 2.00 -19.16
C ALA A 84 -14.92 2.74 -17.83
N PRO A 85 -16.14 3.24 -17.58
CA PRO A 85 -16.46 3.98 -16.36
C PRO A 85 -16.65 2.99 -15.19
N LEU A 86 -15.55 2.49 -14.62
CA LEU A 86 -15.53 1.44 -13.59
C LEU A 86 -16.21 1.87 -12.27
N TYR A 87 -16.35 3.17 -12.04
CA TYR A 87 -17.07 3.76 -10.92
C TYR A 87 -18.61 3.70 -11.09
N SER A 88 -19.10 3.45 -12.30
CA SER A 88 -20.52 3.46 -12.61
C SER A 88 -21.17 2.12 -12.23
N PRO A 89 -22.31 2.11 -11.52
CA PRO A 89 -23.09 0.89 -11.27
C PRO A 89 -23.59 0.21 -12.55
N ARG A 90 -23.54 0.90 -13.70
CA ARG A 90 -23.86 0.31 -15.00
C ARG A 90 -22.75 -0.62 -15.50
N GLN A 91 -21.54 -0.53 -14.96
CA GLN A 91 -20.44 -1.43 -15.24
C GLN A 91 -20.45 -2.57 -14.23
N THR A 92 -20.78 -3.77 -14.69
CA THR A 92 -20.86 -4.98 -13.85
C THR A 92 -19.95 -6.11 -14.35
N ALA A 93 -19.08 -5.81 -15.31
CA ALA A 93 -18.13 -6.75 -15.87
C ALA A 93 -16.76 -6.61 -15.20
N HIS A 94 -16.05 -7.75 -15.08
CA HIS A 94 -14.73 -7.91 -14.46
C HIS A 94 -14.69 -7.62 -12.94
N ILE A 95 -13.58 -7.99 -12.31
CA ILE A 95 -13.35 -7.78 -10.87
C ILE A 95 -12.74 -6.40 -10.69
N VAL A 96 -13.57 -5.36 -10.86
CA VAL A 96 -13.13 -3.98 -10.67
C VAL A 96 -14.31 -3.08 -10.33
N SER A 97 -14.09 -2.22 -9.35
CA SER A 97 -15.08 -1.29 -8.80
C SER A 97 -14.37 -0.01 -8.37
N ASP A 98 -15.16 1.01 -8.04
CA ASP A 98 -14.66 2.25 -7.44
C ASP A 98 -13.82 1.95 -6.19
N PRO A 99 -12.57 2.43 -6.09
CA PRO A 99 -11.77 2.26 -4.88
C PRO A 99 -12.39 3.02 -3.70
N SER A 100 -12.19 2.51 -2.49
CA SER A 100 -12.68 3.18 -1.28
C SER A 100 -11.86 4.45 -1.00
N LEU A 101 -12.49 5.47 -0.41
CA LEU A 101 -11.84 6.70 0.02
C LEU A 101 -10.64 6.43 0.95
N PRO A 102 -10.71 5.54 1.95
CA PRO A 102 -9.54 5.23 2.78
C PRO A 102 -8.36 4.66 1.97
N ALA A 103 -8.63 3.83 0.96
CA ALA A 103 -7.56 3.29 0.11
C ALA A 103 -6.92 4.38 -0.77
N LEU A 104 -7.74 5.26 -1.35
CA LEU A 104 -7.25 6.39 -2.14
C LEU A 104 -6.40 7.36 -1.30
N VAL A 105 -6.92 7.79 -0.14
CA VAL A 105 -6.25 8.73 0.74
C VAL A 105 -4.99 8.12 1.35
N GLY A 106 -5.05 6.87 1.80
CA GLY A 106 -3.90 6.15 2.33
C GLY A 106 -2.78 5.96 1.29
N TYR A 107 -3.14 5.61 0.05
CA TYR A 107 -2.16 5.48 -1.03
C TYR A 107 -1.53 6.83 -1.39
N PHE A 108 -2.33 7.90 -1.49
CA PHE A 108 -1.83 9.25 -1.74
C PHE A 108 -0.87 9.71 -0.63
N ALA A 109 -1.22 9.46 0.64
CA ALA A 109 -0.35 9.75 1.77
C ALA A 109 0.97 8.99 1.67
N GLY A 110 0.93 7.67 1.46
CA GLY A 110 2.14 6.83 1.31
C GLY A 110 3.02 7.27 0.15
N LEU A 111 2.43 7.67 -0.98
CA LEU A 111 3.14 8.13 -2.18
C LEU A 111 4.02 9.36 -1.90
N LEU A 112 3.57 10.29 -1.04
CA LEU A 112 4.35 11.49 -0.70
C LEU A 112 5.63 11.16 0.08
N TYR A 113 5.61 10.11 0.92
CA TYR A 113 6.79 9.68 1.68
C TYR A 113 7.67 8.69 0.92
N ASN A 114 7.11 8.00 -0.09
CA ASN A 114 7.84 7.12 -1.00
C ASN A 114 8.75 6.11 -0.26
N GLN A 115 8.23 5.52 0.82
CA GLN A 115 8.96 4.55 1.64
C GLN A 115 9.14 3.21 0.88
N ASN A 116 10.31 2.60 1.03
CA ASN A 116 10.65 1.33 0.39
C ASN A 116 10.60 0.16 1.38
N ASN A 117 9.49 -0.58 1.37
CA ASN A 117 9.24 -1.70 2.30
C ASN A 117 10.23 -2.87 2.23
N VAL A 118 11.13 -2.90 1.25
CA VAL A 118 12.23 -3.89 1.22
C VAL A 118 13.23 -3.63 2.35
N VAL A 119 13.37 -2.38 2.81
CA VAL A 119 14.38 -1.97 3.79
C VAL A 119 13.73 -1.19 4.92
N ALA A 120 13.50 -1.87 6.06
CA ALA A 120 12.78 -1.32 7.20
C ALA A 120 13.37 -0.02 7.78
N GLU A 121 14.68 0.23 7.63
CA GLU A 121 15.33 1.46 8.11
C GLU A 121 14.81 2.74 7.43
N VAL A 122 14.40 2.64 6.17
CA VAL A 122 13.86 3.78 5.38
C VAL A 122 12.34 3.74 5.25
N SER A 123 11.70 2.71 5.81
CA SER A 123 10.27 2.46 5.72
C SER A 123 9.65 1.90 7.01
N PRO A 124 10.00 2.42 8.20
CA PRO A 124 9.61 1.77 9.46
C PRO A 124 8.09 1.74 9.64
N GLU A 125 7.41 2.81 9.26
CA GLU A 125 5.96 2.92 9.40
C GLU A 125 5.22 2.07 8.37
N THR A 126 5.60 2.11 7.09
CA THR A 126 4.91 1.31 6.07
C THR A 126 5.20 -0.20 6.20
N VAL A 127 6.34 -0.60 6.77
CA VAL A 127 6.61 -2.00 7.16
C VAL A 127 5.75 -2.42 8.35
N ARG A 128 5.56 -1.53 9.34
CA ARG A 128 4.66 -1.77 10.48
C ARG A 128 3.21 -1.92 10.01
N GLU A 129 2.75 -1.06 9.12
CA GLU A 129 1.40 -1.12 8.56
C GLU A 129 1.16 -2.40 7.72
N GLU A 130 2.13 -2.80 6.89
CA GLU A 130 2.05 -4.07 6.15
C GLU A 130 1.93 -5.27 7.10
N ARG A 131 2.69 -5.28 8.18
CA ARG A 131 2.63 -6.31 9.21
C ARG A 131 1.27 -6.36 9.92
N GLU A 132 0.72 -5.21 10.30
CA GLU A 132 -0.62 -5.16 10.92
C GLU A 132 -1.73 -5.57 9.94
N TYR A 133 -1.59 -5.23 8.65
CA TYR A 133 -2.49 -5.71 7.60
C TYR A 133 -2.50 -7.25 7.53
N PHE A 134 -1.33 -7.90 7.49
CA PHE A 134 -1.26 -9.36 7.43
C PHE A 134 -1.70 -10.07 8.72
N LYS A 135 -1.50 -9.44 9.88
CA LYS A 135 -2.06 -9.92 11.14
C LYS A 135 -3.59 -9.90 11.13
N GLY A 136 -4.18 -8.83 10.59
CA GLY A 136 -5.62 -8.74 10.34
C GLY A 136 -6.11 -9.80 9.35
N LEU A 137 -5.38 -9.98 8.25
CA LEU A 137 -5.70 -10.96 7.20
C LEU A 137 -5.63 -12.40 7.73
N ALA A 138 -4.59 -12.75 8.48
CA ALA A 138 -4.44 -14.06 9.11
C ALA A 138 -5.62 -14.38 10.05
N ARG A 139 -6.05 -13.40 10.86
CA ARG A 139 -7.24 -13.52 11.70
C ARG A 139 -8.51 -13.72 10.87
N MET A 140 -8.67 -12.95 9.81
CA MET A 140 -9.85 -13.00 8.93
C MET A 140 -10.05 -14.39 8.30
N VAL A 141 -8.96 -15.07 7.92
CA VAL A 141 -9.01 -16.42 7.32
C VAL A 141 -8.87 -17.56 8.33
N GLY A 142 -8.76 -17.27 9.63
CA GLY A 142 -8.68 -18.28 10.68
C GLY A 142 -7.33 -19.00 10.80
N TYR A 143 -6.24 -18.36 10.38
CA TYR A 143 -4.88 -18.90 10.57
C TYR A 143 -4.38 -18.69 12.01
N PRO A 144 -3.30 -19.40 12.44
CA PRO A 144 -2.68 -19.18 13.76
C PRO A 144 -2.27 -17.72 13.98
N ASP A 145 -1.96 -17.38 15.24
CA ASP A 145 -1.50 -16.03 15.57
C ASP A 145 -0.30 -15.60 14.72
N PHE A 146 -0.27 -14.31 14.39
CA PHE A 146 0.81 -13.76 13.59
C PHE A 146 2.13 -13.82 14.37
N LEU A 147 3.22 -14.15 13.67
CA LEU A 147 4.56 -14.28 14.24
C LEU A 147 4.91 -13.01 15.03
N PRO A 148 5.22 -13.06 16.34
CA PRO A 148 5.57 -11.88 17.13
C PRO A 148 6.92 -11.29 16.69
N GLU A 149 7.18 -10.03 17.04
CA GLU A 149 8.46 -9.36 16.69
C GLU A 149 9.64 -9.99 17.44
N THR A 150 9.39 -10.36 18.69
CA THR A 150 10.33 -11.09 19.52
C THR A 150 9.75 -12.44 19.87
N LEU A 151 10.50 -13.50 19.58
CA LEU A 151 10.10 -14.86 19.95
C LEU A 151 10.15 -15.01 21.47
N PRO A 152 9.18 -15.70 22.08
CA PRO A 152 9.23 -15.97 23.51
C PRO A 152 10.42 -16.89 23.85
N PRO A 153 10.96 -16.83 25.09
CA PRO A 153 12.13 -17.60 25.48
C PRO A 153 12.01 -19.12 25.27
N ASP A 154 10.79 -19.66 25.29
CA ASP A 154 10.45 -21.07 25.11
C ASP A 154 10.10 -21.45 23.65
N ALA A 155 10.23 -20.53 22.69
CA ALA A 155 9.89 -20.78 21.28
C ALA A 155 10.63 -21.98 20.65
N ARG A 156 11.82 -22.33 21.18
CA ARG A 156 12.60 -23.48 20.69
C ARG A 156 12.11 -24.83 21.24
N SER A 157 11.45 -24.84 22.40
CA SER A 157 10.96 -26.07 23.04
C SER A 157 9.51 -26.38 22.66
N ARG A 158 8.72 -25.37 22.28
CA ARG A 158 7.34 -25.53 21.81
C ARG A 158 7.25 -25.50 20.29
N ARG A 159 6.56 -26.49 19.71
CA ARG A 159 6.14 -26.46 18.31
C ARG A 159 4.90 -25.58 18.14
N THR A 160 5.04 -24.28 18.40
CA THR A 160 3.97 -23.30 18.16
C THR A 160 3.96 -22.92 16.70
N ALA A 161 2.81 -23.04 16.04
CA ALA A 161 2.63 -22.55 14.68
C ALA A 161 2.27 -21.06 14.71
N TYR A 162 2.89 -20.29 13.83
CA TYR A 162 2.59 -18.87 13.63
C TYR A 162 2.27 -18.63 12.15
N SER A 163 1.47 -17.61 11.91
CA SER A 163 1.24 -17.06 10.57
C SER A 163 2.26 -15.99 10.24
N TRP A 164 2.58 -15.85 8.96
CA TRP A 164 3.38 -14.76 8.42
C TRP A 164 2.94 -14.47 6.98
N GLY A 165 3.14 -13.25 6.49
CA GLY A 165 2.84 -12.86 5.11
C GLY A 165 3.37 -11.47 4.78
N HIS A 166 3.38 -11.14 3.49
CA HIS A 166 3.77 -9.83 2.93
C HIS A 166 2.99 -9.55 1.65
N LEU A 167 2.94 -8.27 1.26
CA LEU A 167 2.29 -7.80 0.05
C LEU A 167 3.09 -8.26 -1.16
N CYS A 168 2.37 -8.75 -2.16
CA CYS A 168 2.87 -9.01 -3.50
C CYS A 168 2.30 -7.96 -4.46
N SER A 169 2.86 -7.86 -5.67
CA SER A 169 2.28 -7.01 -6.72
C SER A 169 0.89 -7.46 -7.19
N GLY A 170 0.50 -8.71 -6.88
CA GLY A 170 -0.83 -9.24 -7.12
C GLY A 170 -0.90 -10.75 -6.88
N GLY A 171 -2.07 -11.34 -7.12
CA GLY A 171 -2.33 -12.76 -6.85
C GLY A 171 -1.46 -13.73 -7.66
N THR A 172 -1.01 -13.34 -8.85
CA THR A 172 -0.11 -14.16 -9.67
C THR A 172 1.23 -14.39 -8.99
N VAL A 173 1.87 -13.32 -8.49
CA VAL A 173 3.15 -13.42 -7.78
C VAL A 173 2.98 -14.17 -6.47
N ALA A 174 1.93 -13.88 -5.71
CA ALA A 174 1.61 -14.60 -4.48
C ALA A 174 1.47 -16.12 -4.71
N ASN A 175 0.80 -16.53 -5.80
CA ASN A 175 0.68 -17.95 -6.17
C ASN A 175 2.03 -18.57 -6.56
N LEU A 176 2.87 -17.83 -7.30
CA LEU A 176 4.21 -18.30 -7.68
C LEU A 176 5.11 -18.50 -6.44
N GLU A 177 5.07 -17.57 -5.48
CA GLU A 177 5.80 -17.67 -4.23
C GLU A 177 5.28 -18.83 -3.36
N ALA A 178 3.96 -19.04 -3.30
CA ALA A 178 3.38 -20.19 -2.61
C ALA A 178 3.87 -21.52 -3.21
N LEU A 179 3.90 -21.63 -4.55
CA LEU A 179 4.47 -22.81 -5.24
C LEU A 179 5.97 -22.96 -4.98
N TRP A 180 6.71 -21.85 -4.93
CA TRP A 180 8.14 -21.86 -4.62
C TRP A 180 8.40 -22.40 -3.21
N ILE A 181 7.65 -21.93 -2.21
CA ILE A 181 7.71 -22.41 -0.83
C ILE A 181 7.36 -23.90 -0.75
N ALA A 182 6.23 -24.31 -1.35
CA ALA A 182 5.79 -25.71 -1.33
C ALA A 182 6.81 -26.66 -1.97
N ARG A 183 7.40 -26.26 -3.11
CA ARG A 183 8.47 -27.02 -3.78
C ARG A 183 9.69 -27.17 -2.87
N ASN A 184 10.13 -26.08 -2.24
CA ASN A 184 11.33 -26.11 -1.39
C ASN A 184 11.10 -26.97 -0.13
N ILE A 185 9.95 -26.83 0.53
CA ILE A 185 9.59 -27.65 1.70
C ILE A 185 9.55 -29.14 1.33
N ARG A 186 8.98 -29.49 0.17
CA ARG A 186 8.89 -30.89 -0.29
C ARG A 186 10.25 -31.55 -0.50
N LEU A 187 11.24 -30.77 -0.94
CA LEU A 187 12.60 -31.24 -1.24
C LEU A 187 13.57 -31.10 -0.05
N TYR A 188 13.23 -30.29 0.95
CA TYR A 188 14.09 -30.01 2.10
C TYR A 188 14.54 -31.27 2.86
N PRO A 189 13.68 -32.26 3.20
CA PRO A 189 14.12 -33.47 3.88
C PRO A 189 15.13 -34.31 3.07
N LEU A 190 15.02 -34.31 1.74
CA LEU A 190 15.98 -34.99 0.87
C LEU A 190 17.33 -34.28 0.89
N ALA A 191 17.34 -32.95 0.84
CA ALA A 191 18.57 -32.17 0.96
C ALA A 191 19.27 -32.41 2.32
N VAL A 192 18.51 -32.43 3.42
CA VAL A 192 19.04 -32.76 4.76
C VAL A 192 19.66 -34.16 4.79
N ARG A 193 18.98 -35.17 4.21
CA ARG A 193 19.53 -36.53 4.12
C ARG A 193 20.84 -36.57 3.34
N LEU A 194 20.89 -35.94 2.17
CA LEU A 194 22.09 -35.94 1.32
C LEU A 194 23.29 -35.29 2.02
N VAL A 195 23.07 -34.25 2.83
CA VAL A 195 24.13 -33.60 3.64
C VAL A 195 24.58 -34.51 4.79
N ALA A 196 23.64 -35.19 5.47
CA ALA A 196 23.98 -36.14 6.53
C ALA A 196 24.82 -37.31 6.01
N ASP A 197 24.41 -37.93 4.90
CA ASP A 197 25.13 -39.06 4.28
C ASP A 197 26.57 -38.67 3.84
N GLN A 198 26.82 -37.39 3.52
CA GLN A 198 28.17 -36.88 3.22
C GLN A 198 29.03 -36.61 4.45
N THR A 199 28.42 -36.40 5.62
CA THR A 199 29.16 -36.11 6.86
C THR A 199 29.59 -37.41 7.56
N ASP A 200 28.87 -38.51 7.30
CA ASP A 200 29.17 -39.86 7.81
C ASP A 200 30.14 -40.67 6.93
N ALA A 201 30.58 -40.12 5.78
CA ALA A 201 31.52 -40.73 4.82
C ALA A 201 32.93 -40.13 4.93
#